data_AF-A0A1Y0IKV0-F1
#
_entry.id   AF-A0A1Y0IKV0-F1
#
_cell.length_a   1.000
_cell.length_b   1.000
_cell.length_c   1.000
_cell.angle_alpha   90.00
_cell.angle_beta   90.00
_cell.angle_gamma   90.00
#
_symmetry.space_group_name_H-M   'P 1'
#
loop_
_entity.id
_entity.type
_entity.pdbx_description
1 polymer ?
#
loop_
_entity_poly.entity_id
_entity_poly.type
_entity_poly.pdbx_seq_one_letter_code
_entity_poly.pdbx_strand_id
1 'polypeptide(L)'
;MKTKNLLLTALAVSSIFTFSTNSSFAATNSTTTPEVELPIGEDLTYSFTTTMRKNAAYMAYYAMNEQDYQQTYPIATGKEFASKVRTGGVWDYKQYYGSTVQYLYNGLYVTGADVGNMHYGFVGRGAGFSDTLLKTAAGAYQIYSGTSYIGWYSSYFDDPRDQYWINYGISMYNNNSWPRSIAYSSSQIDTSLFQLLSKQEKNEIRFKVKSDVDKLKERPNKNQ
;
A
#
# COMPACT_ATOMS: atom_id res chain seq x y z
N MET A 1 -53.75 -51.21 -12.15
CA MET A 1 -53.93 -49.76 -11.90
C MET A 1 -53.34 -49.42 -10.54
N LYS A 2 -52.23 -48.68 -10.49
CA LYS A 2 -51.64 -48.17 -9.24
C LYS A 2 -51.59 -46.64 -9.32
N THR A 3 -52.20 -45.99 -8.33
CA THR A 3 -52.21 -44.55 -8.11
C THR A 3 -51.29 -44.19 -6.95
N LYS A 4 -50.44 -43.19 -7.24
CA LYS A 4 -49.76 -42.15 -6.44
C LYS A 4 -49.89 -42.17 -4.90
N ASN A 5 -48.79 -41.88 -4.19
CA ASN A 5 -48.51 -40.53 -3.64
C ASN A 5 -47.15 -40.44 -2.91
N LEU A 6 -46.51 -39.28 -3.09
CA LEU A 6 -45.31 -38.76 -2.42
C LEU A 6 -45.60 -38.31 -0.98
N LEU A 7 -44.62 -38.44 -0.08
CA LEU A 7 -43.99 -37.37 0.73
C LEU A 7 -43.17 -37.99 1.88
N LEU A 8 -41.85 -37.75 1.89
CA LEU A 8 -40.99 -38.06 3.04
C LEU A 8 -40.31 -36.76 3.46
N THR A 9 -40.71 -36.26 4.62
CA THR A 9 -40.17 -35.06 5.28
C THR A 9 -38.90 -35.40 6.06
N ALA A 10 -38.01 -34.40 6.11
CA ALA A 10 -36.65 -34.42 6.61
C ALA A 10 -36.50 -34.71 8.12
N LEU A 11 -35.35 -35.28 8.47
CA LEU A 11 -34.77 -35.34 9.82
C LEU A 11 -33.32 -34.84 9.72
N ALA A 12 -33.04 -33.66 10.26
CA ALA A 12 -31.69 -33.15 10.46
C ALA A 12 -31.37 -33.22 11.96
N VAL A 13 -30.23 -33.85 12.30
CA VAL A 13 -29.79 -34.13 13.66
C VAL A 13 -28.47 -33.40 13.93
N SER A 14 -28.48 -32.58 15.00
CA SER A 14 -27.43 -32.27 15.99
C SER A 14 -26.06 -31.75 15.50
N SER A 15 -25.37 -30.80 16.14
CA SER A 15 -25.14 -30.69 17.59
C SER A 15 -24.62 -29.29 17.96
N ILE A 16 -25.03 -28.78 19.11
CA ILE A 16 -24.55 -27.54 19.74
C ILE A 16 -23.42 -27.92 20.71
N PHE A 17 -22.27 -27.25 20.62
CA PHE A 17 -21.27 -27.24 21.70
C PHE A 17 -21.29 -25.87 22.37
N THR A 18 -21.73 -25.86 23.63
CA THR A 18 -21.57 -24.74 24.56
C THR A 18 -20.30 -24.91 25.37
N PHE A 19 -19.54 -23.83 25.53
CA PHE A 19 -18.64 -23.67 26.66
C PHE A 19 -18.89 -22.31 27.30
N SER A 20 -19.36 -22.36 28.55
CA SER A 20 -19.51 -21.22 29.45
C SER A 20 -18.24 -21.05 30.28
N THR A 21 -17.74 -19.83 30.40
CA THR A 21 -17.13 -19.39 31.67
C THR A 21 -17.66 -18.00 31.99
N ASN A 22 -18.36 -17.91 33.12
CA ASN A 22 -18.72 -16.64 33.74
C ASN A 22 -17.51 -16.12 34.50
N SER A 23 -17.18 -14.85 34.30
CA SER A 23 -16.38 -14.09 35.25
C SER A 23 -17.04 -12.73 35.41
N SER A 24 -17.74 -12.60 36.53
CA SER A 24 -18.47 -11.41 36.96
C SER A 24 -17.47 -10.33 37.36
N PHE A 25 -17.51 -9.17 36.70
CA PHE A 25 -17.01 -7.92 37.27
C PHE A 25 -18.12 -6.89 37.26
N ALA A 26 -18.27 -6.26 38.42
CA ALA A 26 -19.35 -5.36 38.78
C ALA A 26 -19.43 -4.14 37.85
N ALA A 27 -20.67 -3.81 37.46
CA ALA A 27 -20.99 -2.59 36.73
C ALA A 27 -20.63 -1.36 37.57
N THR A 28 -19.72 -0.54 37.05
CA THR A 28 -19.65 0.89 37.38
C THR A 28 -20.19 1.64 36.17
N ASN A 29 -21.29 2.36 36.39
CA ASN A 29 -21.91 3.20 35.36
C ASN A 29 -20.97 4.34 34.99
N SER A 30 -20.24 4.17 33.89
CA SER A 30 -19.67 5.28 33.13
C SER A 30 -20.54 5.47 31.90
N THR A 31 -21.22 6.61 31.83
CA THR A 31 -21.91 7.09 30.63
C THR A 31 -20.89 7.33 29.53
N THR A 32 -20.54 6.29 28.77
CA THR A 32 -19.77 6.43 27.54
C THR A 32 -20.73 6.66 26.39
N THR A 33 -20.68 7.86 25.82
CA THR A 33 -21.15 8.15 24.47
C THR A 33 -20.69 7.01 23.55
N PRO A 34 -21.57 6.39 22.74
CA PRO A 34 -21.13 5.34 21.83
C PRO A 34 -20.12 5.94 20.85
N GLU A 35 -18.86 5.57 21.00
CA GLU A 35 -17.84 5.77 19.97
C GLU A 35 -18.36 5.05 18.72
N VAL A 36 -18.55 5.79 17.64
CA VAL A 36 -19.02 5.21 16.37
C VAL A 36 -17.92 4.29 15.88
N GLU A 37 -18.03 3.00 16.20
CA GLU A 37 -17.12 1.97 15.73
C GLU A 37 -17.22 1.92 14.20
N LEU A 38 -16.14 2.31 13.51
CA LEU A 38 -16.13 2.32 12.05
C LEU A 38 -16.34 0.88 11.55
N PRO A 39 -17.11 0.68 10.46
CA PRO A 39 -17.28 -0.65 9.90
C PRO A 39 -15.93 -1.28 9.57
N ILE A 40 -15.75 -2.53 10.01
CA ILE A 40 -14.54 -3.31 9.76
C ILE A 40 -14.67 -3.94 8.36
N GLY A 41 -13.83 -3.49 7.44
CA GLY A 41 -13.60 -4.05 6.12
C GLY A 41 -12.72 -5.31 6.16
N GLU A 42 -12.23 -5.72 4.99
CA GLU A 42 -11.43 -6.94 4.86
C GLU A 42 -10.03 -6.84 5.51
N ASP A 43 -9.41 -8.01 5.71
CA ASP A 43 -7.98 -8.09 6.05
C ASP A 43 -7.13 -7.91 4.79
N LEU A 44 -6.44 -6.77 4.73
CA LEU A 44 -5.60 -6.34 3.62
C LEU A 44 -4.18 -6.91 3.69
N THR A 45 -3.81 -7.63 4.75
CA THR A 45 -2.42 -8.01 5.06
C THR A 45 -1.69 -8.57 3.83
N TYR A 46 -2.23 -9.59 3.19
CA TYR A 46 -1.54 -10.24 2.07
C TYR A 46 -1.78 -9.58 0.71
N SER A 47 -3.02 -9.12 0.45
CA SER A 47 -3.38 -8.47 -0.81
C SER A 47 -2.62 -7.16 -0.98
N PHE A 48 -2.58 -6.33 0.07
CA PHE A 48 -1.91 -5.05 0.05
C PHE A 48 -0.38 -5.20 0.13
N THR A 49 0.15 -6.17 0.88
CA THR A 49 1.60 -6.49 0.81
C THR A 49 2.02 -6.86 -0.61
N THR A 50 1.22 -7.67 -1.31
CA THR A 50 1.51 -8.04 -2.70
C THR A 50 1.53 -6.81 -3.60
N THR A 51 0.56 -5.91 -3.45
CA THR A 51 0.51 -4.63 -4.17
C THR A 51 1.72 -3.75 -3.89
N MET A 52 2.09 -3.56 -2.61
CA MET A 52 3.26 -2.79 -2.22
C MET A 52 4.55 -3.34 -2.83
N ARG A 53 4.74 -4.67 -2.78
CA ARG A 53 5.93 -5.32 -3.36
C ARG A 53 6.01 -5.16 -4.87
N LYS A 54 4.88 -5.31 -5.59
CA LYS A 54 4.84 -5.08 -7.05
C LYS A 54 5.14 -3.62 -7.40
N ASN A 55 4.58 -2.66 -6.66
CA ASN A 55 4.82 -1.24 -6.90
C ASN A 55 6.27 -0.84 -6.54
N ALA A 56 6.83 -1.41 -5.47
CA ALA A 56 8.25 -1.25 -5.14
C ALA A 56 9.15 -1.81 -6.25
N ALA A 57 8.80 -2.97 -6.81
CA ALA A 57 9.52 -3.53 -7.96
C ALA A 57 9.45 -2.64 -9.20
N TYR A 58 8.27 -2.10 -9.49
CA TYR A 58 8.08 -1.12 -10.55
C TYR A 58 9.02 0.08 -10.37
N MET A 59 9.01 0.72 -9.20
CA MET A 59 9.83 1.90 -8.94
C MET A 59 11.32 1.60 -8.89
N ALA A 60 11.72 0.47 -8.29
CA ALA A 60 13.12 0.05 -8.27
C ALA A 60 13.65 -0.20 -9.69
N TYR A 61 12.85 -0.82 -10.55
CA TYR A 61 13.23 -1.09 -11.93
C TYR A 61 13.24 0.21 -12.75
N TYR A 62 12.31 1.12 -12.51
CA TYR A 62 12.32 2.46 -13.09
C TYR A 62 13.61 3.21 -12.73
N ALA A 63 13.96 3.26 -11.44
CA ALA A 63 15.14 3.93 -10.92
C ALA A 63 16.44 3.35 -11.50
N MET A 64 16.57 2.03 -11.55
CA MET A 64 17.71 1.35 -12.16
C MET A 64 17.89 1.77 -13.62
N ASN A 65 16.83 1.75 -14.42
CA ASN A 65 16.94 2.14 -15.82
C ASN A 65 17.22 3.65 -15.98
N GLU A 66 16.69 4.52 -15.12
CA GLU A 66 17.05 5.94 -15.15
C GLU A 66 18.55 6.15 -14.90
N GLN A 67 19.11 5.41 -13.93
CA GLN A 67 20.55 5.42 -13.64
C GLN A 67 21.37 4.95 -14.85
N ASP A 68 20.92 3.90 -15.54
CA ASP A 68 21.58 3.38 -16.76
C ASP A 68 21.61 4.41 -17.90
N TYR A 69 20.58 5.25 -18.02
CA TYR A 69 20.54 6.32 -19.04
C TYR A 69 21.41 7.54 -18.72
N GLN A 70 22.01 7.59 -17.51
CA GLN A 70 22.84 8.64 -16.90
C GLN A 70 22.26 10.08 -17.00
N GLN A 71 22.44 10.87 -15.93
CA GLN A 71 22.22 12.33 -15.80
C GLN A 71 20.91 12.83 -15.16
N THR A 72 19.85 12.03 -14.96
CA THR A 72 18.60 12.57 -14.38
C THR A 72 18.18 11.99 -13.04
N TYR A 73 18.64 10.80 -12.62
CA TYR A 73 18.23 10.25 -11.32
C TYR A 73 18.61 11.21 -10.17
N PRO A 74 17.71 11.48 -9.19
CA PRO A 74 16.38 10.87 -8.97
C PRO A 74 15.20 11.63 -9.61
N ILE A 75 15.43 12.51 -10.58
CA ILE A 75 14.41 13.42 -11.13
C ILE A 75 13.29 12.66 -11.83
N ALA A 76 13.55 11.84 -12.86
CA ALA A 76 12.47 11.15 -13.59
C ALA A 76 11.75 10.14 -12.69
N THR A 77 12.50 9.40 -11.87
CA THR A 77 11.96 8.50 -10.84
C THR A 77 11.05 9.25 -9.87
N GLY A 78 11.49 10.42 -9.40
CA GLY A 78 10.72 11.27 -8.50
C GLY A 78 9.44 11.79 -9.14
N LYS A 79 9.49 12.23 -10.40
CA LYS A 79 8.30 12.65 -11.15
C LYS A 79 7.32 11.50 -11.34
N GLU A 80 7.81 10.30 -11.68
CA GLU A 80 6.97 9.12 -11.84
C GLU A 80 6.29 8.77 -10.52
N PHE A 81 7.08 8.64 -9.45
CA PHE A 81 6.56 8.35 -8.11
C PHE A 81 5.49 9.35 -7.68
N ALA A 82 5.78 10.65 -7.77
CA ALA A 82 4.84 11.73 -7.44
C ALA A 82 3.56 11.66 -8.29
N SER A 83 3.67 11.33 -9.57
CA SER A 83 2.50 11.21 -10.47
C SER A 83 1.55 10.07 -10.09
N LYS A 84 2.07 9.03 -9.41
CA LYS A 84 1.31 7.86 -8.96
C LYS A 84 0.63 8.09 -7.62
N VAL A 85 1.34 8.68 -6.66
CA VAL A 85 0.87 8.87 -5.27
C VAL A 85 0.02 10.14 -5.07
N ARG A 86 0.05 11.08 -6.02
CA ARG A 86 -0.79 12.29 -5.93
C ARG A 86 -2.27 11.98 -5.83
N THR A 87 -3.04 12.95 -5.36
CA THR A 87 -4.51 12.90 -5.38
C THR A 87 -5.04 12.55 -6.77
N GLY A 88 -5.92 11.56 -6.84
CA GLY A 88 -6.47 10.99 -8.08
C GLY A 88 -5.45 10.21 -8.92
N GLY A 89 -4.25 9.98 -8.41
CA GLY A 89 -3.27 9.07 -8.98
C GLY A 89 -3.66 7.62 -8.72
N VAL A 90 -3.03 6.69 -9.45
CA VAL A 90 -3.35 5.26 -9.34
C VAL A 90 -2.96 4.64 -7.99
N TRP A 91 -2.16 5.34 -7.17
CA TRP A 91 -1.78 4.94 -5.81
C TRP A 91 -2.40 5.86 -4.74
N ASP A 92 -3.46 6.60 -5.08
CA ASP A 92 -4.28 7.33 -4.10
C ASP A 92 -5.19 6.37 -3.32
N TYR A 93 -4.58 5.61 -2.42
CA TYR A 93 -5.28 4.61 -1.60
C TYR A 93 -6.25 5.22 -0.59
N LYS A 94 -6.06 6.49 -0.22
CA LYS A 94 -7.02 7.24 0.60
C LYS A 94 -8.36 7.38 -0.11
N GLN A 95 -8.35 7.63 -1.43
CA GLN A 95 -9.56 7.67 -2.24
C GLN A 95 -10.16 6.27 -2.47
N TYR A 96 -9.34 5.24 -2.68
CA TYR A 96 -9.82 3.87 -2.97
C TYR A 96 -10.46 3.18 -1.75
N TYR A 97 -9.82 3.26 -0.58
CA TYR A 97 -10.29 2.61 0.64
C TYR A 97 -11.15 3.54 1.53
N GLY A 98 -11.16 4.85 1.25
CA GLY A 98 -11.95 5.84 1.99
C GLY A 98 -11.44 6.13 3.40
N SER A 99 -12.10 7.08 4.07
CA SER A 99 -11.79 7.53 5.44
C SER A 99 -12.76 7.00 6.50
N THR A 100 -13.83 6.31 6.10
CA THR A 100 -14.93 5.89 6.99
C THR A 100 -15.02 4.39 7.21
N VAL A 101 -14.01 3.63 6.75
CA VAL A 101 -13.91 2.18 6.90
C VAL A 101 -12.56 1.88 7.53
N GLN A 102 -12.55 0.98 8.53
CA GLN A 102 -11.30 0.43 9.06
C GLN A 102 -11.04 -0.93 8.43
N TYR A 103 -9.79 -1.23 8.13
CA TYR A 103 -9.33 -2.50 7.61
C TYR A 103 -8.37 -3.12 8.60
N LEU A 104 -8.07 -4.41 8.44
CA LEU A 104 -6.99 -5.05 9.16
C LEU A 104 -5.74 -5.11 8.29
N TYR A 105 -4.60 -4.77 8.89
CA TYR A 105 -3.29 -5.01 8.30
C TYR A 105 -2.32 -5.45 9.38
N ASN A 106 -1.81 -6.68 9.27
CA ASN A 106 -0.89 -7.27 10.24
C ASN A 106 -1.44 -7.23 11.68
N GLY A 107 -2.75 -7.45 11.84
CA GLY A 107 -3.44 -7.38 13.13
C GLY A 107 -3.69 -5.95 13.66
N LEU A 108 -3.37 -4.90 12.90
CA LEU A 108 -3.63 -3.51 13.25
C LEU A 108 -4.81 -2.96 12.47
N TYR A 109 -5.62 -2.11 13.12
CA TYR A 109 -6.68 -1.36 12.45
C TYR A 109 -6.10 -0.18 11.67
N VAL A 110 -6.42 -0.12 10.37
CA VAL A 110 -5.89 0.87 9.43
C VAL A 110 -7.01 1.49 8.60
N THR A 111 -6.90 2.76 8.27
CA THR A 111 -7.76 3.48 7.32
C THR A 111 -7.13 3.50 5.93
N GLY A 112 -7.85 4.01 4.93
CA GLY A 112 -7.29 4.26 3.59
C GLY A 112 -6.08 5.20 3.60
N ALA A 113 -6.07 6.20 4.50
CA ALA A 113 -4.93 7.09 4.67
C ALA A 113 -3.71 6.33 5.23
N ASP A 114 -3.92 5.50 6.25
CA ASP A 114 -2.84 4.73 6.90
C ASP A 114 -2.14 3.77 5.92
N VAL A 115 -2.93 3.02 5.13
CA VAL A 115 -2.35 2.12 4.12
C VAL A 115 -1.67 2.89 2.99
N GLY A 116 -2.18 4.07 2.63
CA GLY A 116 -1.55 4.97 1.67
C GLY A 116 -0.19 5.51 2.16
N ASN A 117 -0.11 5.93 3.43
CA ASN A 117 1.12 6.40 4.06
C ASN A 117 2.16 5.29 4.22
N MET A 118 1.72 4.10 4.62
CA MET A 118 2.56 2.90 4.66
C MET A 118 3.10 2.54 3.28
N HIS A 119 2.25 2.56 2.26
CA HIS A 119 2.64 2.31 0.88
C HIS A 119 3.68 3.32 0.37
N TYR A 120 3.44 4.61 0.62
CA TYR A 120 4.35 5.68 0.26
C TYR A 120 5.76 5.44 0.81
N GLY A 121 5.85 5.13 2.10
CA GLY A 121 7.13 4.80 2.75
C GLY A 121 7.79 3.57 2.12
N PHE A 122 7.03 2.48 1.97
CA PHE A 122 7.55 1.20 1.45
C PHE A 122 8.05 1.31 0.00
N VAL A 123 7.23 1.86 -0.90
CA VAL A 123 7.53 1.95 -2.33
C VAL A 123 8.58 3.02 -2.60
N GLY A 124 8.58 4.12 -1.84
CA GLY A 124 9.62 5.15 -1.93
C GLY A 124 11.01 4.59 -1.60
N ARG A 125 11.12 3.70 -0.61
CA ARG A 125 12.38 2.97 -0.35
C ARG A 125 12.76 2.07 -1.52
N GLY A 126 11.79 1.39 -2.13
CA GLY A 126 11.97 0.66 -3.39
C GLY A 126 12.53 1.52 -4.52
N ALA A 127 12.12 2.77 -4.61
CA ALA A 127 12.63 3.74 -5.59
C ALA A 127 14.06 4.23 -5.32
N GLY A 128 14.67 3.84 -4.20
CA GLY A 128 16.02 4.30 -3.79
C GLY A 128 16.03 5.62 -3.02
N PHE A 129 14.87 6.14 -2.60
CA PHE A 129 14.78 7.38 -1.82
C PHE A 129 15.22 7.19 -0.38
N SER A 130 15.93 8.20 0.17
CA SER A 130 16.39 8.17 1.55
C SER A 130 15.22 8.30 2.54
N ASP A 131 15.42 7.81 3.76
CA ASP A 131 14.43 7.96 4.84
C ASP A 131 14.08 9.42 5.09
N THR A 132 15.09 10.29 5.08
CA THR A 132 14.93 11.74 5.26
C THR A 132 14.11 12.36 4.12
N LEU A 133 14.31 11.92 2.88
CA LEU A 133 13.54 12.39 1.73
C LEU A 133 12.05 12.04 1.88
N LEU A 134 11.75 10.83 2.38
CA LEU A 134 10.39 10.34 2.56
C LEU A 134 9.70 10.84 3.82
N LYS A 135 10.43 11.29 4.84
CA LYS A 135 9.86 11.75 6.13
C LYS A 135 9.65 13.26 6.19
N THR A 136 10.16 14.01 5.22
CA THR A 136 10.09 15.47 5.26
C THR A 136 9.25 16.02 4.12
N ALA A 137 8.39 16.98 4.43
CA ALA A 137 7.70 17.79 3.42
C ALA A 137 8.68 18.45 2.44
N ALA A 138 9.87 18.86 2.92
CA ALA A 138 10.94 19.38 2.08
C ALA A 138 11.54 18.32 1.14
N GLY A 139 11.70 17.08 1.59
CA GLY A 139 12.14 15.96 0.76
C GLY A 139 11.09 15.54 -0.26
N ALA A 140 9.82 15.49 0.15
CA ALA A 140 8.71 15.32 -0.78
C ALA A 140 8.65 16.49 -1.78
N TYR A 141 8.95 17.71 -1.34
CA TYR A 141 9.09 18.88 -2.23
C TYR A 141 10.27 18.74 -3.20
N GLN A 142 11.38 18.10 -2.83
CA GLN A 142 12.51 17.84 -3.73
C GLN A 142 12.17 16.76 -4.79
N ILE A 143 11.44 15.71 -4.39
CA ILE A 143 10.83 14.76 -5.34
C ILE A 143 9.86 15.52 -6.26
N TYR A 144 9.11 16.44 -5.68
CA TYR A 144 8.11 17.27 -6.34
C TYR A 144 8.67 18.34 -7.27
N SER A 145 9.79 19.01 -6.98
CA SER A 145 10.28 20.17 -7.73
C SER A 145 10.73 19.83 -9.16
N GLY A 146 10.74 18.54 -9.50
CA GLY A 146 10.71 18.08 -10.89
C GLY A 146 9.33 18.18 -11.58
N THR A 147 8.23 18.47 -10.90
CA THR A 147 6.85 18.35 -11.41
C THR A 147 6.08 19.68 -11.26
N SER A 148 4.93 19.80 -11.93
CA SER A 148 4.10 21.02 -11.97
C SER A 148 2.86 21.01 -11.06
N TYR A 149 2.79 20.13 -10.07
CA TYR A 149 1.60 19.86 -9.25
C TYR A 149 1.77 20.01 -7.70
N ILE A 150 1.60 21.22 -7.17
CA ILE A 150 2.07 21.66 -5.83
C ILE A 150 1.46 20.94 -4.60
N GLY A 151 0.32 20.25 -4.74
CA GLY A 151 -0.48 19.82 -3.58
C GLY A 151 -0.29 18.38 -3.08
N TRP A 152 0.45 17.52 -3.79
CA TRP A 152 0.32 16.07 -3.61
C TRP A 152 0.85 15.52 -2.28
N TYR A 153 1.82 16.19 -1.65
CA TYR A 153 2.46 15.70 -0.43
C TYR A 153 1.84 16.27 0.84
N SER A 154 0.95 17.27 0.72
CA SER A 154 0.46 18.05 1.85
C SER A 154 -0.24 17.23 2.95
N SER A 155 -0.88 16.11 2.58
CA SER A 155 -1.60 15.22 3.50
C SER A 155 -0.79 14.04 4.04
N TYR A 156 0.53 13.99 3.78
CA TYR A 156 1.41 12.91 4.24
C TYR A 156 2.25 13.33 5.47
N PHE A 157 2.23 14.62 5.81
CA PHE A 157 3.16 15.21 6.79
C PHE A 157 2.45 16.13 7.79
N ASP A 158 1.11 16.17 7.80
CA ASP A 158 0.31 17.06 8.62
C ASP A 158 -0.11 16.45 9.97
N ASP A 159 -0.18 15.12 10.10
CA ASP A 159 -0.50 14.42 11.36
C ASP A 159 0.65 13.49 11.84
N PRO A 160 0.95 13.41 13.16
CA PRO A 160 1.84 12.39 13.73
C PRO A 160 1.53 10.94 13.30
N ARG A 161 0.26 10.61 13.04
CA ARG A 161 -0.20 9.32 12.53
C ARG A 161 0.32 9.05 11.11
N ASP A 162 0.41 10.06 10.26
CA ASP A 162 0.98 9.89 8.92
C ASP A 162 2.46 9.51 9.01
N GLN A 163 3.19 10.20 9.88
CA GLN A 163 4.60 9.88 10.16
C GLN A 163 4.78 8.47 10.70
N TYR A 164 3.90 8.01 11.59
CA TYR A 164 3.93 6.63 12.08
C TYR A 164 3.85 5.63 10.93
N TRP A 165 2.87 5.76 10.04
CA TRP A 165 2.66 4.80 8.95
C TRP A 165 3.73 4.90 7.85
N ILE A 166 4.22 6.10 7.53
CA ILE A 166 5.38 6.26 6.64
C ILE A 166 6.61 5.54 7.22
N ASN A 167 6.89 5.72 8.51
CA ASN A 167 7.99 5.04 9.18
C ASN A 167 7.78 3.51 9.22
N TYR A 168 6.55 3.06 9.40
CA TYR A 168 6.19 1.65 9.38
C TYR A 168 6.50 1.03 8.01
N GLY A 169 6.08 1.66 6.92
CA GLY A 169 6.39 1.23 5.55
C GLY A 169 7.89 1.22 5.23
N ILE A 170 8.61 2.29 5.63
CA ILE A 170 10.07 2.38 5.47
C ILE A 170 10.78 1.23 6.20
N SER A 171 10.43 1.02 7.47
CA SER A 171 11.03 -0.04 8.30
C SER A 171 10.72 -1.43 7.75
N MET A 172 9.49 -1.61 7.25
CA MET A 172 9.08 -2.86 6.62
C MET A 172 9.93 -3.21 5.41
N TYR A 173 10.20 -2.25 4.53
CA TYR A 173 11.07 -2.42 3.38
C TYR A 173 12.52 -2.70 3.81
N ASN A 174 13.09 -1.84 4.68
CA ASN A 174 14.50 -1.92 5.09
C ASN A 174 14.83 -3.24 5.81
N ASN A 175 13.89 -3.77 6.59
CA ASN A 175 14.10 -4.96 7.41
C ASN A 175 13.60 -6.26 6.76
N ASN A 176 13.08 -6.21 5.53
CA ASN A 176 12.42 -7.36 4.88
C ASN A 176 11.31 -8.02 5.73
N SER A 177 10.61 -7.21 6.53
CA SER A 177 9.67 -7.67 7.57
C SER A 177 8.21 -7.68 7.13
N TRP A 178 7.95 -7.61 5.82
CA TRP A 178 6.59 -7.68 5.29
C TRP A 178 5.97 -9.08 5.47
N PRO A 179 4.65 -9.17 5.71
CA PRO A 179 3.92 -10.43 5.82
C PRO A 179 4.09 -11.34 4.58
N ARG A 180 4.26 -12.65 4.79
CA ARG A 180 4.37 -13.65 3.71
C ARG A 180 3.19 -14.61 3.81
N SER A 181 2.48 -14.85 2.70
CA SER A 181 1.33 -15.77 2.74
C SER A 181 1.79 -17.20 3.00
N ILE A 182 1.11 -17.88 3.93
CA ILE A 182 1.38 -19.29 4.31
C ILE A 182 1.09 -20.25 3.13
N ALA A 183 0.20 -19.86 2.20
CA ALA A 183 -0.13 -20.62 0.99
C ALA A 183 0.92 -20.50 -0.14
N TYR A 184 1.95 -19.67 0.03
CA TYR A 184 3.11 -19.65 -0.85
C TYR A 184 4.15 -20.64 -0.31
N SER A 185 4.25 -21.80 -0.97
CA SER A 185 5.23 -22.85 -0.67
C SER A 185 6.59 -22.26 -0.30
N SER A 186 7.09 -22.67 0.86
CA SER A 186 8.40 -22.29 1.43
C SER A 186 9.60 -22.60 0.54
N SER A 187 9.40 -23.32 -0.57
CA SER A 187 10.41 -23.65 -1.58
C SER A 187 10.65 -22.59 -2.66
N GLN A 188 9.92 -21.47 -2.68
CA GLN A 188 10.10 -20.38 -3.66
C GLN A 188 10.33 -18.99 -3.04
N ILE A 189 10.82 -18.95 -1.79
CA ILE A 189 10.98 -17.70 -1.04
C ILE A 189 12.34 -17.06 -1.33
N ASP A 190 12.32 -16.19 -2.33
CA ASP A 190 12.89 -14.83 -2.39
C ASP A 190 13.19 -14.52 -3.85
N THR A 191 12.12 -14.38 -4.63
CA THR A 191 12.23 -13.87 -5.98
C THR A 191 12.78 -12.45 -5.85
N SER A 192 13.95 -12.18 -6.43
CA SER A 192 14.55 -10.85 -6.43
C SER A 192 13.49 -9.82 -6.83
N LEU A 193 13.51 -8.61 -6.27
CA LEU A 193 12.40 -7.64 -6.42
C LEU A 193 11.91 -7.50 -7.88
N PHE A 194 12.82 -7.56 -8.87
CA PHE A 194 12.49 -7.50 -10.30
C PHE A 194 11.84 -8.77 -10.88
N GLN A 195 11.93 -9.92 -10.24
CA GLN A 195 11.21 -11.14 -10.65
C GLN A 195 9.70 -11.03 -10.38
N LEU A 196 9.25 -10.05 -9.59
CA LEU A 196 7.84 -9.71 -9.47
C LEU A 196 7.26 -9.05 -10.74
N LEU A 197 8.12 -8.62 -11.66
CA LEU A 197 7.74 -8.03 -12.93
C LEU A 197 7.91 -9.03 -14.06
N SER A 198 6.86 -9.18 -14.87
CA SER A 198 6.89 -9.91 -16.13
C SER A 198 7.85 -9.26 -17.14
N LYS A 199 8.22 -10.02 -18.18
CA LYS A 199 9.03 -9.49 -19.29
C LYS A 199 8.35 -8.31 -20.00
N GLN A 200 7.02 -8.36 -20.12
CA GLN A 200 6.23 -7.29 -20.72
C GLN A 200 6.30 -6.01 -19.87
N GLU A 201 6.02 -6.10 -18.57
CA GLU A 201 6.09 -4.94 -17.65
C GLU A 201 7.50 -4.32 -17.66
N LYS A 202 8.55 -5.15 -17.67
CA LYS A 202 9.94 -4.66 -17.80
C LYS A 202 10.19 -3.92 -19.11
N ASN A 203 9.59 -4.35 -20.21
CA ASN A 203 9.71 -3.63 -21.48
C ASN A 203 9.00 -2.28 -21.43
N GLU A 204 7.76 -2.28 -20.94
CA GLU A 204 6.94 -1.07 -20.81
C GLU A 204 7.61 -0.03 -19.91
N ILE A 205 8.15 -0.45 -18.75
CA ILE A 205 8.89 0.44 -17.85
C ILE A 205 10.11 1.02 -18.56
N ARG A 206 10.90 0.20 -19.27
CA ARG A 206 12.08 0.68 -20.01
C ARG A 206 11.73 1.74 -21.05
N PHE A 207 10.70 1.50 -21.85
CA PHE A 207 10.26 2.46 -22.86
C PHE A 207 9.79 3.77 -22.22
N LYS A 208 9.05 3.67 -21.11
CA LYS A 208 8.57 4.84 -20.38
C LYS A 208 9.72 5.65 -19.77
N VAL A 209 10.66 5.00 -19.08
CA VAL A 209 11.85 5.65 -18.51
C VAL A 209 12.60 6.41 -19.61
N LYS A 210 12.87 5.77 -20.74
CA LYS A 210 13.54 6.42 -21.88
C LYS A 210 12.78 7.67 -22.34
N SER A 211 11.47 7.55 -22.57
CA SER A 211 10.64 8.67 -23.01
C SER A 211 10.64 9.83 -22.01
N ASP A 212 10.56 9.52 -20.71
CA ASP A 212 10.54 10.55 -19.67
C ASP A 212 11.91 11.24 -19.55
N VAL A 213 13.01 10.49 -19.59
CA VAL A 213 14.38 11.04 -19.58
C VAL A 213 14.63 11.93 -20.80
N ASP A 214 14.21 11.52 -22.00
CA ASP A 214 14.37 12.30 -23.23
C ASP A 214 13.64 13.66 -23.11
N LYS A 215 12.39 13.67 -22.59
CA LYS A 215 11.62 14.91 -22.32
C LYS A 215 12.29 15.84 -21.29
N LEU A 216 13.07 15.31 -20.35
CA LEU A 216 13.83 16.13 -19.40
C LEU A 216 14.99 16.83 -20.08
N LYS A 217 15.69 16.13 -20.99
CA LYS A 217 16.84 16.67 -21.73
C LYS A 217 16.41 17.75 -22.73
N GLU A 218 15.23 17.63 -23.32
CA GLU A 218 14.66 18.62 -24.27
C GLU A 218 14.17 19.91 -23.61
N ARG A 219 14.04 19.96 -22.27
CA ARG A 219 13.66 21.17 -21.52
C ARG A 219 14.92 21.84 -20.98
N PRO A 220 15.60 22.73 -21.73
CA PRO A 220 16.73 23.48 -21.18
C PRO A 220 16.26 24.28 -19.97
N ASN A 221 17.07 24.30 -18.91
CA ASN A 221 16.87 25.00 -17.64
C ASN A 221 16.35 26.43 -17.86
N LYS A 222 15.03 26.60 -17.89
CA LYS A 222 14.38 27.87 -17.59
C LYS A 222 14.27 27.90 -16.08
N ASN A 223 15.29 28.47 -15.43
CA ASN A 223 15.31 29.05 -14.08
C ASN A 223 16.78 29.08 -13.58
N GLN A 224 17.56 30.02 -14.11
CA GLN A 224 18.54 30.77 -13.32
C GLN A 224 17.88 32.09 -12.94
#